data_AF-A0A2E5N047-F1
#
_entry.id   AF-A0A2E5N047-F1
#
_cell.length_a   1.000
_cell.length_b   1.000
_cell.length_c   1.000
_cell.angle_alpha   90.00
_cell.angle_beta   90.00
_cell.angle_gamma   90.00
#
_symmetry.space_group_name_H-M   'P 1'
#
loop_
_entity.id
_entity.type
_entity.pdbx_description
1 polymer ?
#
loop_
_entity_poly.entity_id
_entity_poly.type
_entity_poly.pdbx_seq_one_letter_code
_entity_poly.pdbx_strand_id
1 'polypeptide(L)'
;MIVAEQKELPELKKMLKGKKKVLAVGCGTCVSVCFAGGQTETRGLAAELSTAANVDGESLDVDVKTVQRQCVQEFIEPLDDDLKDYDAVLSLGCGVGVQTLAQRYPDTRIFPGLDTQFMGQPVEPGVWEERCVGCGSCVLEYTGGLCPITRCPKQLFNGPCGGSEGGMCEVDLSMPCVWSNIWGNAENLDLTDTLMEIRPPQDWSTSRSGGLRRTVVRDDLHQPSAVKTKDDTKVGDQSEEEAKEERPEDAFLRGIGLI
;
A
#
# COMPACT_ATOMS: atom_id res chain seq x y z
N MET A 1 -5.65 7.49 -4.29
CA MET A 1 -4.46 7.19 -3.44
C MET A 1 -4.90 6.38 -2.24
N ILE A 2 -4.01 5.61 -1.60
CA ILE A 2 -4.31 5.01 -0.28
C ILE A 2 -4.05 6.07 0.79
N VAL A 3 -5.07 6.33 1.60
CA VAL A 3 -5.00 7.20 2.78
C VAL A 3 -4.74 6.33 4.00
N ALA A 4 -3.84 6.79 4.86
CA ALA A 4 -3.48 6.12 6.09
C ALA A 4 -3.23 7.15 7.18
N GLU A 5 -3.26 6.71 8.43
CA GLU A 5 -2.99 7.52 9.61
C GLU A 5 -1.93 6.83 10.46
N GLN A 6 -1.10 7.60 11.17
CA GLN A 6 -0.13 7.01 12.08
C GLN A 6 -0.83 6.36 13.26
N LYS A 7 -0.32 5.20 13.68
CA LYS A 7 -0.74 4.61 14.94
C LYS A 7 -0.27 5.46 16.09
N GLU A 8 -1.11 5.53 17.12
CA GLU A 8 -0.80 6.25 18.34
C GLU A 8 0.46 5.69 19.02
N LEU A 9 1.29 6.58 19.55
CA LEU A 9 2.56 6.23 20.18
C LEU A 9 2.44 5.12 21.25
N PRO A 10 1.43 5.10 22.15
CA PRO A 10 1.27 4.02 23.12
C PRO A 10 1.05 2.63 22.49
N GLU A 11 0.35 2.57 21.36
CA GLU A 11 0.15 1.31 20.61
C GLU A 11 1.47 0.84 20.01
N LEU A 12 2.23 1.76 19.40
CA LEU A 12 3.54 1.47 18.82
C LEU A 12 4.54 0.98 19.89
N LYS A 13 4.62 1.65 21.04
CA LYS A 13 5.46 1.23 22.18
C LYS A 13 5.09 -0.17 22.65
N LYS A 14 3.79 -0.47 22.74
CA LYS A 14 3.31 -1.80 23.11
C LYS A 14 3.74 -2.87 22.10
N MET A 15 3.66 -2.60 20.80
CA MET A 15 4.09 -3.54 19.77
C MET A 15 5.59 -3.78 19.75
N LEU A 16 6.38 -2.72 19.97
CA LEU A 16 7.84 -2.74 19.92
C LEU A 16 8.48 -3.14 21.27
N LYS A 17 7.67 -3.47 22.28
CA LYS A 17 8.16 -3.84 23.60
C LYS A 17 9.21 -4.96 23.54
N GLY A 18 10.36 -4.72 24.17
CA GLY A 18 11.47 -5.67 24.23
C GLY A 18 12.35 -5.71 22.98
N LYS A 19 12.10 -4.85 21.98
CA LYS A 19 12.98 -4.63 20.84
C LYS A 19 14.01 -3.55 21.21
N LYS A 20 15.25 -3.72 20.75
CA LYS A 20 16.36 -2.80 21.02
C LYS A 20 16.80 -2.04 19.77
N LYS A 21 16.77 -2.70 18.61
CA LYS A 21 17.11 -2.09 17.32
C LYS A 21 16.01 -2.36 16.30
N VAL A 22 15.39 -1.30 15.81
CA VAL A 22 14.25 -1.35 14.88
C VAL A 22 14.57 -0.54 13.63
N LEU A 23 14.23 -1.07 12.46
CA LEU A 23 14.28 -0.31 11.21
C LEU A 23 12.89 0.26 10.91
N ALA A 24 12.73 1.58 10.98
CA ALA A 24 11.55 2.27 10.48
C ALA A 24 11.67 2.48 8.96
N VAL A 25 10.73 1.90 8.20
CA VAL A 25 10.73 1.97 6.73
C VAL A 25 9.57 2.86 6.28
N GLY A 26 9.89 4.01 5.71
CA GLY A 26 8.93 4.93 5.06
C GLY A 26 8.48 4.46 3.68
N CYS A 27 7.33 4.93 3.23
CA CYS A 27 6.76 4.66 1.91
C CYS A 27 6.49 5.97 1.15
N GLY A 28 7.35 6.25 0.17
CA GLY A 28 7.49 7.55 -0.51
C GLY A 28 6.39 7.93 -1.52
N THR A 29 5.22 7.29 -1.49
CA THR A 29 4.15 7.55 -2.46
C THR A 29 2.81 7.83 -1.76
N CYS A 30 1.83 6.91 -1.80
CA CYS A 30 0.45 7.18 -1.38
C CYS A 30 0.35 7.78 0.02
N VAL A 31 1.01 7.15 1.00
CA VAL A 31 0.95 7.56 2.41
C VAL A 31 1.86 8.75 2.75
N SER A 32 2.76 9.14 1.84
CA SER A 32 3.49 10.41 1.94
C SER A 32 2.58 11.59 1.60
N VAL A 33 1.64 11.40 0.66
CA VAL A 33 0.72 12.47 0.24
C VAL A 33 -0.27 12.83 1.35
N CYS A 34 -0.63 11.88 2.23
CA CYS A 34 -1.45 12.14 3.41
C CYS A 34 -0.63 12.35 4.69
N PHE A 35 0.67 12.67 4.57
CA PHE A 35 1.56 12.98 5.70
C PHE A 35 1.55 11.93 6.82
N ALA A 36 1.43 10.65 6.44
CA ALA A 36 1.41 9.57 7.41
C ALA A 36 2.71 8.77 7.45
N GLY A 37 3.32 8.49 6.29
CA GLY A 37 4.42 7.51 6.21
C GLY A 37 5.56 7.88 5.27
N GLY A 38 5.68 9.14 4.86
CA GLY A 38 6.80 9.61 4.07
C GLY A 38 8.10 9.71 4.88
N GLN A 39 9.15 10.22 4.23
CA GLN A 39 10.48 10.31 4.83
C GLN A 39 10.48 11.21 6.08
N THR A 40 9.78 12.35 6.02
CA THR A 40 9.69 13.31 7.12
C THR A 40 8.96 12.69 8.31
N GLU A 41 7.82 12.08 8.05
CA GLU A 41 6.96 11.42 9.03
C GLU A 41 7.69 10.26 9.72
N THR A 42 8.39 9.44 8.93
CA THR A 42 9.13 8.29 9.44
C THR A 42 10.27 8.73 10.35
N ARG A 43 11.01 9.80 9.99
CA ARG A 43 12.07 10.35 10.85
C ARG A 43 11.52 10.94 12.15
N GLY A 44 10.42 11.68 12.07
CA GLY A 44 9.75 12.25 13.23
C GLY A 44 9.34 11.16 14.22
N LEU A 45 8.65 10.13 13.72
CA LEU A 45 8.19 9.02 14.54
C LEU A 45 9.35 8.19 15.13
N ALA A 46 10.42 7.97 14.37
CA ALA A 46 11.61 7.29 14.87
C ALA A 46 12.24 8.03 16.06
N ALA A 47 12.41 9.35 15.94
CA ALA A 47 12.94 10.19 17.02
C ALA A 47 12.01 10.20 18.25
N GLU A 48 10.70 10.25 18.03
CA GLU A 48 9.70 10.17 19.09
C GLU A 48 9.74 8.83 19.84
N LEU A 49 9.82 7.71 19.11
CA LEU A 49 9.94 6.37 19.69
C LEU A 49 11.20 6.20 20.52
N SER A 50 12.37 6.60 20.00
CA SER A 50 13.62 6.54 20.77
C SER A 50 13.57 7.41 22.01
N THR A 51 13.02 8.62 21.91
CA THR A 51 12.86 9.52 23.06
C THR A 51 11.92 8.92 24.11
N ALA A 52 10.80 8.38 23.68
CA ALA A 52 9.80 7.80 24.58
C ALA A 52 10.31 6.53 25.27
N ALA A 53 11.17 5.74 24.63
CA ALA A 53 11.84 4.60 25.26
C ALA A 53 12.83 5.05 26.34
N ASN A 54 13.65 6.08 26.03
CA ASN A 54 14.61 6.62 26.99
C ASN A 54 13.92 7.19 28.25
N VAL A 55 12.77 7.85 28.09
CA VAL A 55 11.96 8.35 29.22
C VAL A 55 11.47 7.22 30.11
N ASP A 56 11.15 6.06 29.54
CA ASP A 56 10.73 4.86 30.27
C ASP A 56 11.92 4.07 30.87
N GLY A 57 13.16 4.52 30.67
CA GLY A 57 14.37 3.81 31.09
C GLY A 57 14.71 2.60 30.21
N GLU A 58 14.09 2.49 29.04
CA GLU A 58 14.40 1.49 28.01
C GLU A 58 15.36 2.09 26.96
N SER A 59 16.03 1.24 26.19
CA SER A 59 16.87 1.67 25.06
C SER A 59 16.29 1.11 23.77
N LEU A 60 15.94 2.02 22.85
CA LEU A 60 15.42 1.70 21.52
C LEU A 60 16.11 2.56 20.47
N ASP A 61 16.95 1.92 19.68
CA ASP A 61 17.57 2.49 18.48
C ASP A 61 16.64 2.29 17.28
N VAL A 62 16.32 3.38 16.59
CA VAL A 62 15.38 3.38 15.46
C VAL A 62 16.06 3.99 14.23
N ASP A 63 16.59 3.12 13.37
CA ASP A 63 17.14 3.53 12.09
C ASP A 63 16.01 3.83 11.10
N VAL A 64 16.29 4.68 10.12
CA VAL A 64 15.29 5.11 9.13
C VAL A 64 15.76 4.81 7.72
N LYS A 65 14.93 4.11 6.97
CA LYS A 65 15.02 4.01 5.50
C LYS A 65 13.70 4.41 4.87
N THR A 66 13.72 4.77 3.59
CA THR A 66 12.50 5.07 2.83
C THR A 66 12.64 4.50 1.44
N VAL A 67 11.63 3.74 1.03
CA VAL A 67 11.53 3.18 -0.32
C VAL A 67 10.38 3.85 -1.07
N GLN A 68 10.39 3.78 -2.40
CA GLN A 68 9.36 4.42 -3.22
C GLN A 68 7.97 3.81 -2.97
N ARG A 69 7.85 2.48 -3.00
CA ARG A 69 6.63 1.77 -2.60
C ARG A 69 6.98 0.48 -1.89
N GLN A 70 6.36 0.25 -0.74
CA GLN A 70 6.55 -1.02 -0.02
C GLN A 70 5.72 -2.17 -0.59
N CYS A 71 4.68 -1.87 -1.37
CA CYS A 71 3.79 -2.85 -1.99
C CYS A 71 4.27 -3.39 -3.35
N VAL A 72 5.56 -3.20 -3.66
CA VAL A 72 6.19 -3.61 -4.93
C VAL A 72 7.54 -4.25 -4.56
N GLN A 73 7.77 -5.47 -5.03
CA GLN A 73 8.91 -6.30 -4.62
C GLN A 73 10.26 -5.66 -4.96
N GLU A 74 10.36 -5.10 -6.16
CA GLU A 74 11.56 -4.47 -6.72
C GLU A 74 11.96 -3.21 -5.93
N PHE A 75 10.99 -2.51 -5.36
CA PHE A 75 11.27 -1.30 -4.57
C PHE A 75 11.68 -1.59 -3.13
N ILE A 76 11.43 -2.81 -2.63
CA ILE A 76 11.87 -3.22 -1.28
C ILE A 76 13.14 -4.06 -1.30
N GLU A 77 13.61 -4.52 -2.47
CA GLU A 77 14.85 -5.27 -2.64
C GLU A 77 16.09 -4.59 -2.04
N PRO A 78 16.26 -3.26 -2.09
CA PRO A 78 17.41 -2.60 -1.45
C PRO A 78 17.45 -2.73 0.09
N LEU A 79 16.46 -3.36 0.72
CA LEU A 79 16.44 -3.64 2.16
C LEU A 79 17.01 -5.04 2.48
N ASP A 80 17.25 -5.90 1.47
CA ASP A 80 17.66 -7.30 1.65
C ASP A 80 18.93 -7.41 2.53
N ASP A 81 19.89 -6.51 2.34
CA ASP A 81 21.21 -6.56 2.98
C ASP A 81 21.18 -6.06 4.44
N ASP A 82 20.21 -5.24 4.81
CA ASP A 82 20.23 -4.54 6.11
C ASP A 82 19.42 -5.23 7.20
N LEU A 83 18.45 -6.07 6.82
CA LEU A 83 17.39 -6.50 7.73
C LEU A 83 17.83 -7.49 8.80
N LYS A 84 18.96 -8.18 8.60
CA LYS A 84 19.51 -9.16 9.54
C LYS A 84 19.97 -8.52 10.86
N ASP A 85 20.28 -7.22 10.84
CA ASP A 85 20.79 -6.48 12.00
C ASP A 85 19.71 -5.92 12.91
N TYR A 86 18.42 -6.08 12.55
CA TYR A 86 17.30 -5.48 13.26
C TYR A 86 16.43 -6.53 13.97
N ASP A 87 16.00 -6.22 15.20
CA ASP A 87 15.07 -7.08 15.94
C ASP A 87 13.66 -7.11 15.33
N ALA A 88 13.33 -6.05 14.60
CA ALA A 88 12.06 -5.86 13.90
C ALA A 88 12.13 -4.70 12.89
N VAL A 89 11.13 -4.67 12.00
CA VAL A 89 10.86 -3.55 11.09
C VAL A 89 9.55 -2.90 11.49
N LEU A 90 9.53 -1.57 11.57
CA LEU A 90 8.33 -0.78 11.65
C LEU A 90 8.01 -0.20 10.26
N SER A 91 7.00 -0.77 9.60
CA SER A 91 6.58 -0.34 8.27
C SER A 91 5.63 0.85 8.36
N LEU A 92 6.06 1.99 7.82
CA LEU A 92 5.23 3.19 7.60
C LEU A 92 4.58 3.13 6.21
N GLY A 93 4.25 1.92 5.73
CA GLY A 93 3.46 1.68 4.53
C GLY A 93 1.99 1.42 4.86
N CYS A 94 1.15 1.34 3.83
CA CYS A 94 -0.20 0.81 4.01
C CYS A 94 -0.18 -0.70 4.25
N GLY A 95 -1.33 -1.30 4.58
CA GLY A 95 -1.44 -2.73 4.89
C GLY A 95 -0.97 -3.67 3.78
N VAL A 96 -0.99 -3.23 2.51
CA VAL A 96 -0.40 -3.99 1.38
C VAL A 96 1.13 -4.00 1.48
N GLY A 97 1.74 -2.86 1.81
CA GLY A 97 3.19 -2.75 2.01
C GLY A 97 3.69 -3.58 3.18
N VAL A 98 2.98 -3.54 4.32
CA VAL A 98 3.29 -4.36 5.49
C VAL A 98 3.31 -5.85 5.14
N GLN A 99 2.28 -6.33 4.42
CA GLN A 99 2.19 -7.73 3.99
C GLN A 99 3.27 -8.10 2.98
N THR A 100 3.61 -7.20 2.05
CA THR A 100 4.65 -7.44 1.04
C THR A 100 6.03 -7.59 1.71
N LEU A 101 6.35 -6.72 2.67
CA LEU A 101 7.56 -6.85 3.50
C LEU A 101 7.55 -8.16 4.29
N ALA A 102 6.44 -8.50 4.93
CA ALA A 102 6.34 -9.74 5.73
C ALA A 102 6.48 -11.00 4.86
N GLN A 103 6.00 -10.97 3.62
CA GLN A 103 6.16 -12.05 2.66
C GLN A 103 7.61 -12.21 2.20
N ARG A 104 8.28 -11.10 1.86
CA ARG A 104 9.68 -11.11 1.38
C ARG A 104 10.67 -11.47 2.49
N TYR A 105 10.38 -11.05 3.73
CA TYR A 105 11.24 -11.21 4.90
C TYR A 105 10.58 -12.08 5.98
N PRO A 106 10.38 -13.39 5.72
CA PRO A 106 9.59 -14.26 6.60
C PRO A 106 10.21 -14.51 7.98
N ASP A 107 11.52 -14.26 8.12
CA ASP A 107 12.25 -14.45 9.38
C ASP A 107 12.42 -13.13 10.16
N THR A 108 11.94 -12.00 9.61
CA THR A 108 11.97 -10.69 10.26
C THR A 108 10.57 -10.29 10.71
N ARG A 109 10.44 -9.81 11.96
CA ARG A 109 9.14 -9.35 12.47
C ARG A 109 8.81 -7.98 11.88
N ILE A 110 7.76 -7.92 11.06
CA ILE A 110 7.24 -6.67 10.47
C ILE A 110 6.03 -6.18 11.28
N PHE A 111 6.08 -4.94 11.73
CA PHE A 111 4.98 -4.26 12.44
C PHE A 111 4.37 -3.15 11.59
N PRO A 112 3.04 -2.97 11.61
CA PRO A 112 2.38 -1.85 10.94
C PRO A 112 2.54 -0.57 11.77
N GLY A 113 3.16 0.46 11.23
CA GLY A 113 3.22 1.79 11.85
C GLY A 113 2.00 2.66 11.55
N LEU A 114 1.18 2.26 10.57
CA LEU A 114 0.02 3.01 10.10
C LEU A 114 -1.26 2.16 10.15
N ASP A 115 -2.38 2.83 10.36
CA ASP A 115 -3.71 2.32 10.04
C ASP A 115 -4.11 2.77 8.63
N THR A 116 -4.38 1.79 7.76
CA THR A 116 -4.87 2.06 6.40
C THR A 116 -6.36 2.38 6.46
N GLN A 117 -6.72 3.59 6.04
CA GLN A 117 -8.08 4.08 6.13
C GLN A 117 -8.87 3.67 4.87
N PHE A 118 -8.55 4.27 3.72
CA PHE A 118 -9.36 4.10 2.51
C PHE A 118 -8.65 4.53 1.22
N MET A 119 -9.26 4.29 0.05
CA MET A 119 -8.81 4.86 -1.23
C MET A 119 -9.52 6.19 -1.47
N GLY A 120 -8.78 7.27 -1.32
CA GLY A 120 -9.31 8.62 -1.33
C GLY A 120 -8.51 9.60 -2.18
N GLN A 121 -8.86 10.87 -2.01
CA GLN A 121 -8.15 12.04 -2.53
C GLN A 121 -8.23 13.18 -1.50
N PRO A 122 -7.29 14.15 -1.53
CA PRO A 122 -7.44 15.37 -0.74
C PRO A 122 -8.60 16.21 -1.27
N VAL A 123 -9.43 16.75 -0.39
CA VAL A 123 -10.46 17.75 -0.72
C VAL A 123 -10.03 19.16 -0.35
N GLU A 124 -9.19 19.26 0.69
CA GLU A 124 -8.48 20.46 1.10
C GLU A 124 -7.20 20.05 1.85
N PRO A 125 -6.22 20.95 2.06
CA PRO A 125 -5.00 20.61 2.78
C PRO A 125 -5.31 20.05 4.17
N GLY A 126 -4.89 18.82 4.44
CA GLY A 126 -5.15 18.16 5.72
C GLY A 126 -6.47 17.38 5.81
N VAL A 127 -7.30 17.37 4.76
CA VAL A 127 -8.57 16.63 4.76
C VAL A 127 -8.68 15.74 3.52
N TRP A 128 -8.94 14.46 3.78
CA TRP A 128 -9.11 13.43 2.76
C TRP A 128 -10.50 12.83 2.85
N GLU A 129 -11.08 12.56 1.68
CA GLU A 129 -12.33 11.84 1.58
C GLU A 129 -12.17 10.58 0.75
N GLU A 130 -12.95 9.56 1.09
CA GLU A 130 -13.01 8.32 0.33
C GLU A 130 -13.63 8.58 -1.06
N ARG A 131 -13.06 7.92 -2.08
CA ARG A 131 -13.51 8.02 -3.48
C ARG A 131 -13.75 6.67 -4.14
N CYS A 132 -13.13 5.60 -3.64
CA CYS A 132 -13.31 4.27 -4.20
C CYS A 132 -13.24 3.19 -3.11
N VAL A 133 -14.15 2.21 -3.18
CA VAL A 133 -14.05 0.98 -2.36
C VAL A 133 -13.31 -0.15 -3.09
N GLY A 134 -13.04 0.01 -4.38
CA GLY A 134 -12.39 -0.98 -5.23
C GLY A 134 -13.24 -2.25 -5.36
N CYS A 135 -14.50 -2.12 -5.78
CA CYS A 135 -15.44 -3.24 -5.96
C CYS A 135 -15.16 -4.11 -7.20
N GLY A 136 -14.27 -3.68 -8.11
CA GLY A 136 -13.89 -4.42 -9.31
C GLY A 136 -14.83 -4.22 -10.52
N SER A 137 -15.90 -3.43 -10.37
CA SER A 137 -16.86 -3.11 -11.42
C SER A 137 -17.12 -1.60 -11.42
N CYS A 138 -16.31 -0.87 -12.18
CA CYS A 138 -16.43 0.58 -12.28
C CYS A 138 -17.68 0.96 -13.07
N VAL A 139 -18.40 1.98 -12.60
CA VAL A 139 -19.62 2.53 -13.24
C VAL A 139 -19.56 4.04 -13.47
N LEU A 140 -18.37 4.61 -13.31
CA LEU A 140 -18.17 6.05 -13.37
C LEU A 140 -18.44 6.62 -14.77
N GLU A 141 -18.44 5.77 -15.80
CA GLU A 141 -18.75 6.13 -17.18
C GLU A 141 -20.17 6.67 -17.34
N TYR A 142 -21.16 6.08 -16.66
CA TYR A 142 -22.56 6.54 -16.75
C TYR A 142 -23.03 7.31 -15.52
N THR A 143 -22.30 7.26 -14.40
CA THR A 143 -22.63 8.07 -13.20
C THR A 143 -21.95 9.44 -13.20
N GLY A 144 -21.49 9.93 -14.36
CA GLY A 144 -20.89 11.25 -14.49
C GLY A 144 -19.65 11.46 -13.61
N GLY A 145 -18.85 10.40 -13.42
CA GLY A 145 -17.61 10.46 -12.64
C GLY A 145 -17.78 10.34 -11.12
N LEU A 146 -18.98 10.11 -10.59
CA LEU A 146 -19.22 10.02 -9.15
C LEU A 146 -19.55 8.58 -8.73
N CYS A 147 -18.78 8.01 -7.80
CA CYS A 147 -19.00 6.64 -7.34
C CYS A 147 -20.28 6.54 -6.48
N PRO A 148 -21.32 5.82 -6.93
CA PRO A 148 -22.57 5.73 -6.18
C PRO A 148 -22.47 4.78 -4.98
N ILE A 149 -21.50 3.86 -4.98
CA ILE A 149 -21.24 2.94 -3.86
C ILE A 149 -20.51 3.66 -2.74
N THR A 150 -19.37 4.27 -3.05
CA THR A 150 -18.49 4.85 -2.05
C THR A 150 -19.06 6.12 -1.41
N ARG A 151 -19.76 6.95 -2.20
CA ARG A 151 -20.25 8.25 -1.74
C ARG A 151 -21.71 8.22 -1.28
N CYS A 152 -22.36 7.05 -1.29
CA CYS A 152 -23.68 6.88 -0.72
C CYS A 152 -23.56 6.07 0.58
N PRO A 153 -24.05 6.57 1.73
CA PRO A 153 -24.07 5.81 2.98
C PRO A 153 -24.81 4.46 2.87
N LYS A 154 -25.77 4.38 1.93
CA LYS A 154 -26.56 3.17 1.65
C LYS A 154 -25.97 2.29 0.55
N GLN A 155 -24.85 2.71 -0.04
CA GLN A 155 -24.14 2.00 -1.12
C GLN A 155 -25.06 1.64 -2.31
N LEU A 156 -26.02 2.52 -2.62
CA LEU A 156 -27.01 2.27 -3.66
C LEU A 156 -26.37 2.33 -5.04
N PHE A 157 -26.53 1.25 -5.79
CA PHE A 157 -25.88 1.07 -7.08
C PHE A 157 -26.77 1.44 -8.28
N ASN A 158 -28.07 1.11 -8.21
CA ASN A 158 -29.02 1.20 -9.33
C ASN A 158 -30.01 2.38 -9.21
N GLY A 159 -29.62 3.47 -8.56
CA GLY A 159 -30.44 4.68 -8.46
C GLY A 159 -30.60 5.24 -7.04
N PRO A 160 -31.24 6.41 -6.92
CA PRO A 160 -31.48 7.08 -5.65
C PRO A 160 -32.46 6.31 -4.75
N CYS A 161 -32.36 6.52 -3.42
CA CYS A 161 -33.34 6.02 -2.45
C CYS A 161 -34.67 6.80 -2.45
N GLY A 162 -34.72 7.98 -3.07
CA GLY A 162 -35.85 8.91 -2.98
C GLY A 162 -35.86 9.78 -1.70
N GLY A 163 -34.98 9.54 -0.74
CA GLY A 163 -34.90 10.33 0.50
C GLY A 163 -34.09 11.62 0.43
N SER A 164 -33.61 12.05 -0.75
CA SER A 164 -32.86 13.31 -0.80
C SER A 164 -33.78 14.51 -0.60
N GLU A 165 -33.39 15.42 0.29
CA GLU A 165 -34.09 16.68 0.55
C GLU A 165 -33.17 17.85 0.20
N GLY A 166 -33.61 18.74 -0.69
CA GLY A 166 -32.81 19.91 -1.09
C GLY A 166 -31.43 19.58 -1.69
N GLY A 167 -31.26 18.38 -2.26
CA GLY A 167 -29.96 17.90 -2.75
C GLY A 167 -29.06 17.26 -1.67
N MET A 168 -29.49 17.21 -0.41
CA MET A 168 -28.77 16.61 0.71
C MET A 168 -29.24 15.18 1.00
N CYS A 169 -28.43 14.42 1.73
CA CYS A 169 -28.72 13.04 2.09
C CYS A 169 -29.67 12.95 3.30
N GLU A 170 -30.64 12.01 3.30
CA GLU A 170 -31.50 11.78 4.47
C GLU A 170 -30.76 11.23 5.71
N VAL A 171 -29.59 10.63 5.51
CA VAL A 171 -28.81 10.07 6.63
C VAL A 171 -28.15 11.20 7.43
N ASP A 172 -27.73 12.26 6.74
CA ASP A 172 -27.07 13.42 7.31
C ASP A 172 -27.30 14.62 6.37
N LEU A 173 -28.05 15.61 6.85
CA LEU A 173 -28.40 16.80 6.09
C LEU A 173 -27.20 17.73 5.83
N SER A 174 -26.03 17.49 6.44
CA SER A 174 -24.78 18.16 6.10
C SER A 174 -24.06 17.51 4.90
N MET A 175 -24.47 16.30 4.50
CA MET A 175 -23.85 15.53 3.44
C MET A 175 -24.59 15.70 2.10
N PRO A 176 -23.92 16.13 1.01
CA PRO A 176 -24.53 16.17 -0.31
C PRO A 176 -24.94 14.77 -0.79
N CYS A 177 -26.15 14.64 -1.32
CA CYS A 177 -26.61 13.40 -1.92
C CYS A 177 -25.82 13.12 -3.22
N VAL A 178 -25.07 12.02 -3.26
CA VAL A 178 -24.32 11.65 -4.47
C VAL A 178 -25.24 11.47 -5.68
N TRP A 179 -26.45 10.92 -5.52
CA TRP A 179 -27.36 10.70 -6.64
C TRP A 179 -27.94 12.01 -7.20
N SER A 180 -28.19 13.00 -6.34
CA SER A 180 -28.58 14.34 -6.80
C SER A 180 -27.45 14.99 -7.61
N ASN A 181 -26.19 14.81 -7.18
CA ASN A 181 -25.01 15.26 -7.93
C ASN A 181 -24.78 14.46 -9.22
N ILE A 182 -25.05 13.15 -9.23
CA ILE A 182 -24.96 12.29 -10.42
C ILE A 182 -25.94 12.80 -11.47
N TRP A 183 -27.17 13.09 -11.08
CA TRP A 183 -28.18 13.65 -11.99
C TRP A 183 -27.72 14.99 -12.59
N GLY A 184 -27.26 15.92 -11.75
CA GLY A 184 -26.75 17.20 -12.24
C GLY A 184 -25.54 17.05 -13.18
N ASN A 185 -24.62 16.13 -12.89
CA ASN A 185 -23.52 15.80 -13.80
C ASN A 185 -24.01 15.17 -15.11
N ALA A 186 -25.03 14.32 -15.04
CA ALA A 186 -25.60 13.69 -16.23
C ALA A 186 -26.27 14.72 -17.15
N GLU A 187 -26.97 15.72 -16.60
CA GLU A 187 -27.50 16.84 -17.38
C GLU A 187 -26.38 17.65 -18.06
N ASN A 188 -25.30 17.94 -17.33
CA ASN A 188 -24.16 18.70 -17.86
C ASN A 188 -23.37 17.94 -18.95
N LEU A 189 -23.41 16.62 -18.93
CA LEU A 189 -22.63 15.74 -19.81
C LEU A 189 -23.49 15.06 -20.89
N ASP A 190 -24.79 15.36 -20.97
CA ASP A 190 -25.74 14.72 -21.88
C ASP A 190 -25.80 13.18 -21.69
N LEU A 191 -25.79 12.73 -20.43
CA LEU A 191 -25.81 11.31 -20.03
C LEU A 191 -27.15 10.85 -19.43
N THR A 192 -28.18 11.71 -19.43
CA THR A 192 -29.47 11.44 -18.80
C THR A 192 -30.12 10.17 -19.33
N ASP A 193 -30.14 9.96 -20.65
CA ASP A 193 -30.68 8.75 -21.27
C ASP A 193 -29.94 7.47 -20.82
N THR A 194 -28.61 7.54 -20.71
CA THR A 194 -27.77 6.43 -20.24
C THR A 194 -28.06 6.06 -18.78
N LEU A 195 -28.38 7.07 -17.96
CA LEU A 195 -28.74 6.88 -16.55
C LEU A 195 -30.13 6.25 -16.38
N MET A 196 -31.02 6.43 -17.36
CA MET A 196 -32.37 5.84 -17.39
C MET A 196 -32.38 4.38 -17.86
N GLU A 197 -31.26 3.86 -18.38
CA GLU A 197 -31.13 2.46 -18.77
C GLU A 197 -31.26 1.52 -17.55
N ILE A 198 -32.03 0.45 -17.70
CA ILE A 198 -32.15 -0.58 -16.66
C ILE A 198 -30.84 -1.36 -16.57
N ARG A 199 -30.19 -1.28 -15.41
CA ARG A 199 -28.97 -2.04 -15.12
C ARG A 199 -29.32 -3.38 -14.44
N PRO A 200 -28.62 -4.48 -14.79
CA PRO A 200 -28.78 -5.74 -14.07
C PRO A 200 -28.29 -5.60 -12.62
N PRO A 201 -28.64 -6.55 -11.73
CA PRO A 201 -28.02 -6.64 -10.41
C PRO A 201 -26.49 -6.70 -10.54
N GLN A 202 -25.80 -5.93 -9.71
CA GLN A 202 -24.33 -5.93 -9.68
C GLN A 202 -23.79 -7.31 -9.31
N ASP A 203 -22.80 -7.79 -10.06
CA ASP A 203 -22.03 -8.96 -9.67
C ASP A 203 -21.04 -8.57 -8.55
N TRP A 204 -21.24 -9.14 -7.37
CA TRP A 204 -20.40 -8.91 -6.21
C TRP A 204 -19.31 -9.98 -6.02
N SER A 205 -19.25 -11.00 -6.90
CA SER A 205 -18.20 -12.02 -6.86
C SER A 205 -16.80 -11.42 -7.04
N THR A 206 -16.69 -10.28 -7.73
CA THR A 206 -15.45 -9.51 -7.93
C THR A 206 -15.19 -8.47 -6.83
N SER A 207 -16.06 -8.37 -5.82
CA SER A 207 -15.94 -7.42 -4.72
C SER A 207 -15.16 -8.00 -3.53
N ARG A 208 -14.91 -7.18 -2.51
CA ARG A 208 -14.19 -7.56 -1.28
C ARG A 208 -14.77 -8.81 -0.61
N SER A 209 -16.08 -9.02 -0.70
CA SER A 209 -16.78 -10.15 -0.08
C SER A 209 -16.70 -11.47 -0.89
N GLY A 210 -16.18 -11.44 -2.11
CA GLY A 210 -16.11 -12.61 -3.02
C GLY A 210 -14.91 -13.53 -2.79
N GLY A 211 -14.04 -13.25 -1.82
CA GLY A 211 -12.81 -13.99 -1.55
C GLY A 211 -11.55 -13.28 -2.04
N LEU A 212 -10.42 -14.01 -2.09
CA LEU A 212 -9.15 -13.44 -2.56
C LEU A 212 -9.22 -13.19 -4.07
N ARG A 213 -9.21 -11.91 -4.44
CA ARG A 213 -9.31 -11.48 -5.83
C ARG A 213 -7.96 -11.53 -6.53
N ARG A 214 -7.95 -12.02 -7.77
CA ARG A 214 -6.77 -12.06 -8.63
C ARG A 214 -7.13 -11.54 -10.02
N THR A 215 -6.35 -10.60 -10.52
CA THR A 215 -6.44 -10.11 -11.89
C THR A 215 -5.11 -10.34 -12.58
N VAL A 216 -5.11 -11.02 -13.71
CA VAL A 216 -3.96 -11.12 -14.61
C VAL A 216 -4.27 -10.23 -15.79
N VAL A 217 -3.57 -9.10 -15.89
CA VAL A 217 -3.81 -8.12 -16.97
C VAL A 217 -3.29 -8.66 -18.30
N ARG A 218 -2.19 -9.42 -18.25
CA ARG A 218 -1.49 -10.03 -19.38
C ARG A 218 -0.70 -11.25 -18.91
N ASP A 219 -0.87 -12.38 -19.58
CA ASP A 219 -0.16 -13.62 -19.22
C ASP A 219 1.35 -13.51 -19.45
N ASP A 220 1.78 -12.75 -20.46
CA ASP A 220 3.20 -12.56 -20.78
C ASP A 220 3.93 -11.66 -19.77
N LEU A 221 3.20 -10.91 -18.93
CA LEU A 221 3.76 -10.16 -17.82
C LEU A 221 3.77 -10.96 -16.50
N HIS A 222 3.28 -12.20 -16.51
CA HIS A 222 3.31 -13.05 -15.33
C HIS A 222 4.75 -13.49 -15.05
N GLN A 223 5.35 -12.95 -13.99
CA GLN A 223 6.72 -13.26 -13.58
C GLN A 223 6.74 -13.90 -12.18
N PRO A 224 6.65 -15.24 -12.09
CA PRO A 224 6.70 -15.94 -10.80
C PRO A 224 7.97 -15.64 -9.99
N SER A 225 9.10 -15.41 -10.69
CA SER A 225 10.41 -15.17 -10.09
C SER A 225 10.55 -13.82 -9.40
N ALA A 226 9.65 -12.86 -9.64
CA ALA A 226 9.70 -11.55 -8.98
C ALA A 226 9.32 -11.61 -7.49
N VAL A 227 8.68 -12.71 -7.06
CA VAL A 227 8.31 -12.93 -5.67
C VAL A 227 9.38 -13.81 -5.01
N LYS A 228 10.25 -13.22 -4.20
CA LYS A 228 11.16 -14.00 -3.35
C LYS A 228 10.35 -14.79 -2.33
N THR A 229 10.58 -16.09 -2.29
CA THR A 229 10.03 -17.02 -1.30
C THR A 229 11.12 -17.35 -0.28
N LYS A 230 10.71 -18.00 0.83
CA LYS A 230 11.63 -18.38 1.91
C LYS A 230 12.78 -19.28 1.45
N ASP A 231 12.62 -20.00 0.35
CA ASP A 231 13.69 -20.83 -0.22
C ASP A 231 14.72 -19.99 -1.00
N ASP A 232 14.30 -18.91 -1.66
CA ASP A 232 15.21 -18.01 -2.39
C ASP A 232 16.13 -17.24 -1.44
N THR A 233 15.69 -16.96 -0.21
CA THR A 233 16.49 -16.28 0.82
C THR A 233 17.63 -17.15 1.35
N LYS A 234 17.54 -18.48 1.21
CA LYS A 234 18.58 -19.43 1.66
C LYS A 234 19.64 -19.70 0.61
N VAL A 235 19.29 -19.57 -0.66
CA VAL A 235 20.22 -19.81 -1.79
C VAL A 235 21.23 -18.67 -1.93
N GLY A 236 20.92 -17.47 -1.44
CA GLY A 236 21.84 -16.32 -1.44
C GLY A 236 23.07 -16.45 -0.53
N ASP A 237 23.23 -17.55 0.23
CA ASP A 237 24.35 -17.78 1.14
C ASP A 237 25.27 -18.95 0.71
N GLN A 238 25.00 -19.57 -0.45
CA GLN A 238 25.81 -20.69 -0.97
C GLN A 238 25.88 -20.69 -2.50
N SER A 239 26.74 -19.83 -3.08
CA SER A 239 27.63 -20.16 -4.20
C SER A 239 28.34 -18.91 -4.71
N GLU A 240 29.29 -18.37 -3.95
CA GLU A 240 30.53 -17.87 -4.59
C GLU A 240 31.43 -19.10 -4.77
N GLU A 241 31.10 -19.97 -5.73
CA GLU A 241 32.13 -20.81 -6.32
C GLU A 241 33.00 -19.84 -7.13
N GLU A 242 34.20 -19.56 -6.64
CA GLU A 242 35.25 -18.86 -7.36
C GLU A 242 35.43 -19.53 -8.73
N ALA A 243 34.78 -19.00 -9.76
CA ALA A 243 35.17 -19.25 -11.12
C ALA A 243 36.57 -18.63 -11.27
N LYS A 244 37.60 -19.46 -11.12
CA LYS A 244 38.98 -19.10 -11.47
C LYS A 244 39.01 -18.76 -12.95
N GLU A 245 38.80 -17.48 -13.24
CA GLU A 245 39.02 -16.91 -14.56
C GLU A 245 40.52 -17.07 -14.86
N GLU A 246 40.84 -17.95 -15.81
CA GLU A 246 42.22 -18.21 -16.23
C GLU A 246 42.79 -16.89 -16.77
N ARG A 247 43.84 -16.37 -16.13
CA ARG A 247 44.39 -15.06 -16.52
C ARG A 247 44.85 -15.14 -17.98
N PRO A 248 44.63 -14.10 -18.80
CA PRO A 248 44.95 -14.13 -20.24
C PRO A 248 46.40 -14.53 -20.54
N GLU A 249 47.31 -14.21 -19.62
CA GLU A 249 48.72 -14.59 -19.64
C GLU A 249 48.95 -16.11 -19.54
N ASP A 250 48.16 -16.81 -18.73
CA ASP A 250 48.26 -18.26 -18.52
C ASP A 250 47.70 -19.02 -19.75
N ALA A 251 46.64 -18.50 -20.39
CA ALA A 251 46.10 -19.03 -21.65
C ALA A 251 47.07 -18.87 -22.83
N PHE A 252 47.79 -17.73 -22.88
CA PHE A 252 48.80 -17.48 -23.90
C PHE A 252 50.00 -18.43 -23.76
N LEU A 253 50.49 -18.65 -22.52
CA LEU A 253 51.64 -19.50 -22.25
C LEU A 253 51.39 -20.99 -22.58
N ARG A 254 50.15 -21.48 -22.37
CA ARG A 254 49.71 -22.80 -22.86
C ARG A 254 49.67 -22.89 -24.38
N GLY A 255 49.18 -21.84 -25.05
CA GLY A 255 49.10 -21.78 -26.52
C GLY A 255 50.46 -21.86 -27.20
N ILE A 256 51.54 -21.49 -26.50
CA ILE A 256 52.92 -21.55 -26.99
C ILE A 256 53.77 -22.65 -26.33
N GLY A 257 53.15 -23.52 -25.51
CA GLY A 257 53.77 -24.73 -24.96
C GLY A 257 54.84 -24.50 -23.89
N LEU A 258 54.78 -23.39 -23.16
CA LEU A 258 55.74 -23.06 -22.09
C LEU A 258 55.28 -23.48 -20.69
N ILE A 259 54.01 -23.84 -20.54
CA ILE A 259 53.39 -24.50 -19.36
C ILE A 259 52.22 -25.37 -19.78
#